data_AF-D2W532-F1
#
_entry.id   AF-D2W532-F1
#
_cell.length_a   1.000
_cell.length_b   1.000
_cell.length_c   1.000
_cell.angle_alpha   90.00
_cell.angle_beta   90.00
_cell.angle_gamma   90.00
#
_symmetry.space_group_name_H-M   'P 1'
#
loop_
_entity.id
_entity.type
_entity.pdbx_description
1 polymer ?
#
loop_
_entity_poly.entity_id
_entity_poly.type
_entity_poly.pdbx_seq_one_letter_code
_entity_poly.pdbx_strand_id
1 'polypeptide(L)'
;MQQHLQSSDSAIVRPEGEELTDEELKTIHEAIHNSTISSVTIKGSEYEITTNDGACRFVRIGEIVYIEQNKDKKTKYAKMALEGRKITWITHKGKWGLIVDDEIKRSM
;
A
#
# COMPACT_ATOMS: atom_id res chain seq x y z
N MET A 1 -5.89 -41.66 -22.93
CA MET A 1 -6.11 -40.42 -23.68
C MET A 1 -7.15 -39.61 -22.93
N GLN A 2 -6.73 -38.47 -22.36
CA GLN A 2 -7.49 -37.27 -21.99
C GLN A 2 -8.71 -37.41 -21.04
N GLN A 3 -8.99 -36.52 -20.09
CA GLN A 3 -8.29 -35.45 -19.39
C GLN A 3 -9.30 -35.09 -18.29
N HIS A 4 -8.90 -35.16 -17.02
CA HIS A 4 -9.73 -34.73 -15.90
C HIS A 4 -9.66 -33.19 -15.88
N LEU A 5 -10.75 -32.51 -16.26
CA LEU A 5 -10.80 -31.05 -16.22
C LEU A 5 -10.74 -30.58 -14.77
N GLN A 6 -9.75 -29.74 -14.52
CA GLN A 6 -9.37 -29.17 -13.24
C GLN A 6 -10.47 -28.24 -12.70
N SER A 7 -10.74 -28.38 -11.41
CA SER A 7 -11.49 -27.42 -10.60
C SER A 7 -10.90 -26.02 -10.74
N SER A 8 -11.71 -25.08 -11.22
CA SER A 8 -11.43 -23.64 -11.10
C SER A 8 -11.89 -23.16 -9.73
N ASP A 9 -11.21 -23.61 -8.68
CA ASP A 9 -11.16 -22.84 -7.45
C ASP A 9 -10.15 -21.73 -7.69
N SER A 10 -10.65 -20.53 -7.98
CA SER A 10 -9.88 -19.30 -7.86
C SER A 10 -9.51 -19.16 -6.38
N ALA A 11 -8.42 -19.82 -5.99
CA ALA A 11 -7.79 -19.64 -4.71
C ALA A 11 -7.34 -18.17 -4.65
N ILE A 12 -8.17 -17.34 -4.02
CA ILE A 12 -7.71 -16.08 -3.44
C ILE A 12 -6.75 -16.51 -2.34
N VAL A 13 -5.49 -16.76 -2.71
CA VAL A 13 -4.40 -16.91 -1.76
C VAL A 13 -4.29 -15.53 -1.11
N ARG A 14 -4.93 -15.37 0.05
CA ARG A 14 -4.65 -14.27 0.95
C ARG A 14 -3.44 -14.72 1.75
N PRO A 15 -2.22 -14.23 1.49
CA PRO A 15 -1.13 -14.47 2.41
C PRO A 15 -1.47 -13.74 3.70
N GLU A 16 -2.02 -14.48 4.66
CA GLU A 16 -2.05 -14.04 6.05
C GLU A 16 -0.61 -13.95 6.54
N GLY A 17 -0.17 -12.74 6.87
CA GLY A 17 0.93 -12.54 7.80
C GLY A 17 2.37 -12.62 7.28
N GLU A 18 2.61 -12.64 5.96
CA GLU A 18 3.99 -12.43 5.50
C GLU A 18 4.36 -10.94 5.53
N GLU A 19 5.44 -10.62 6.24
CA GLU A 19 6.04 -9.29 6.18
C GLU A 19 6.45 -8.96 4.73
N LEU A 20 6.16 -7.72 4.32
CA LEU A 20 6.64 -7.21 3.04
C LEU A 20 8.12 -6.80 3.15
N THR A 21 8.87 -7.03 2.09
CA THR A 21 10.26 -6.56 1.99
C THR A 21 10.31 -5.04 1.84
N ASP A 22 11.48 -4.44 2.05
CA ASP A 22 11.66 -3.00 1.85
C ASP A 22 11.41 -2.60 0.38
N GLU A 23 11.75 -3.45 -0.58
CA GLU A 23 11.47 -3.23 -2.01
C GLU A 23 9.97 -3.23 -2.31
N GLU A 24 9.21 -4.14 -1.70
CA GLU A 24 7.75 -4.19 -1.85
C GLU A 24 7.10 -2.94 -1.22
N LEU A 25 7.58 -2.52 -0.06
CA LEU A 25 7.13 -1.29 0.60
C LEU A 25 7.41 -0.05 -0.27
N LYS A 26 8.57 0.02 -0.91
CA LYS A 26 8.92 1.09 -1.85
C LYS A 26 8.08 1.04 -3.13
N THR A 27 7.80 -0.16 -3.64
CA THR A 27 6.91 -0.35 -4.81
C THR A 27 5.51 0.20 -4.53
N ILE A 28 4.95 -0.14 -3.36
CA ILE A 28 3.65 0.40 -2.91
C ILE A 28 3.73 1.92 -2.75
N HIS A 29 4.79 2.42 -2.11
CA HIS A 29 5.02 3.84 -1.90
C HIS A 29 5.02 4.60 -3.24
N GLU A 30 5.83 4.17 -4.20
CA GLU A 30 5.91 4.81 -5.52
C GLU A 30 4.55 4.80 -6.24
N ALA A 31 3.85 3.67 -6.22
CA ALA A 31 2.56 3.51 -6.89
C ALA A 31 1.47 4.44 -6.32
N ILE A 32 1.41 4.60 -5.00
CA ILE A 32 0.48 5.52 -4.34
C ILE A 32 0.76 6.97 -4.77
N HIS A 33 2.03 7.37 -4.88
CA HIS A 33 2.42 8.75 -5.22
C HIS A 33 2.45 9.04 -6.73
N ASN A 34 2.08 8.08 -7.58
CA ASN A 34 1.96 8.26 -9.02
C ASN A 34 0.48 8.24 -9.42
N SER A 35 -0.07 9.39 -9.80
CA SER A 35 -1.49 9.54 -10.17
C SER A 35 -1.93 8.74 -11.39
N THR A 36 -0.99 8.30 -12.23
CA THR A 36 -1.28 7.53 -13.45
C THR A 36 -1.41 6.02 -13.20
N ILE A 37 -0.99 5.54 -12.02
CA ILE A 37 -1.06 4.14 -11.64
C ILE A 37 -2.39 3.88 -10.93
N SER A 38 -3.12 2.82 -11.28
CA SER A 38 -4.40 2.45 -10.67
C SER A 38 -4.34 1.15 -9.84
N SER A 39 -3.26 0.40 -9.95
CA SER A 39 -3.04 -0.85 -9.21
C SER A 39 -1.54 -1.09 -8.96
N VAL A 40 -1.23 -1.96 -8.00
CA VAL A 40 0.14 -2.40 -7.70
C VAL A 40 0.18 -3.91 -7.54
N THR A 41 1.19 -4.57 -8.11
CA THR A 41 1.39 -6.02 -7.98
C THR A 41 2.40 -6.31 -6.88
N ILE A 42 2.00 -7.08 -5.87
CA ILE A 42 2.85 -7.50 -4.74
C ILE A 42 2.71 -9.02 -4.58
N LYS A 43 3.84 -9.74 -4.54
CA LYS A 43 3.88 -11.22 -4.48
C LYS A 43 2.98 -11.90 -5.51
N GLY A 44 2.93 -11.36 -6.73
CA GLY A 44 2.11 -11.88 -7.84
C GLY A 44 0.61 -11.60 -7.73
N SER A 45 0.15 -10.89 -6.69
CA SER A 45 -1.24 -10.46 -6.55
C SER A 45 -1.38 -8.98 -6.88
N GLU A 46 -2.40 -8.62 -7.64
CA GLU A 46 -2.72 -7.23 -7.99
C GLU A 46 -3.68 -6.62 -6.96
N TYR A 47 -3.37 -5.40 -6.52
CA TYR A 47 -4.16 -4.64 -5.56
C TYR A 47 -4.51 -3.27 -6.13
N GLU A 48 -5.79 -2.90 -6.09
CA GLU A 48 -6.28 -1.61 -6.57
C GLU A 48 -5.84 -0.45 -5.66
N ILE A 49 -5.49 0.68 -6.28
CA ILE A 49 -5.23 1.94 -5.59
C ILE A 49 -6.50 2.79 -5.66
N THR A 50 -7.07 3.07 -4.50
CA THR A 50 -8.29 3.85 -4.35
C THR A 50 -7.97 5.23 -3.79
N THR A 51 -8.79 6.23 -4.11
CA THR A 51 -8.74 7.56 -3.48
C THR A 51 -9.90 7.71 -2.51
N ASN A 52 -9.64 8.17 -1.29
CA ASN A 52 -10.69 8.42 -0.30
C ASN A 52 -11.24 9.86 -0.37
N ASP A 53 -12.23 10.17 0.46
CA ASP A 53 -12.86 11.50 0.54
C ASP A 53 -11.89 12.63 0.94
N GLY A 54 -10.76 12.28 1.59
CA GLY A 54 -9.67 13.20 1.91
C GLY A 54 -8.66 13.38 0.78
N ALA A 55 -9.01 13.00 -0.45
CA ALA A 55 -8.17 13.00 -1.63
C ALA A 55 -6.83 12.24 -1.45
N CYS A 56 -6.80 11.26 -0.53
CA CYS A 56 -5.62 10.43 -0.29
C CYS A 56 -5.73 9.13 -1.05
N ARG A 57 -4.71 8.82 -1.85
CA ARG A 57 -4.51 7.54 -2.50
C ARG A 57 -4.02 6.48 -1.50
N PHE A 58 -4.58 5.29 -1.59
CA PHE A 58 -4.24 4.18 -0.70
C PHE A 58 -4.44 2.82 -1.36
N VAL A 59 -3.75 1.82 -0.81
CA VAL A 59 -3.96 0.40 -1.13
C VAL A 59 -4.15 -0.39 0.16
N ARG A 60 -4.98 -1.43 0.11
CA ARG A 60 -5.19 -2.37 1.21
C ARG A 60 -4.67 -3.74 0.82
N ILE A 61 -3.75 -4.27 1.63
CA ILE A 61 -3.20 -5.62 1.46
C ILE A 61 -3.47 -6.36 2.77
N GLY A 62 -4.41 -7.31 2.72
CA GLY A 62 -4.94 -7.96 3.93
C GLY A 62 -5.51 -6.94 4.92
N GLU A 63 -4.97 -6.94 6.15
CA GLU A 63 -5.38 -6.03 7.22
C GLU A 63 -4.54 -4.75 7.31
N ILE A 64 -3.57 -4.57 6.41
CA ILE A 64 -2.67 -3.41 6.39
C ILE A 64 -3.18 -2.40 5.36
N VAL A 65 -3.22 -1.13 5.74
CA VAL A 65 -3.54 -0.01 4.83
C VAL A 65 -2.30 0.85 4.64
N TYR A 66 -1.93 1.03 3.39
CA TYR A 66 -0.85 1.92 2.95
C TYR A 66 -1.51 3.15 2.33
N ILE A 67 -1.30 4.33 2.91
CA ILE A 67 -2.03 5.54 2.53
C ILE A 67 -1.12 6.77 2.51
N GLU A 68 -1.24 7.61 1.49
CA GLU A 68 -0.48 8.86 1.46
C GLU A 68 -0.92 9.84 2.57
N GLN A 69 0.00 10.72 2.97
CA GLN A 69 -0.32 11.77 3.93
C GLN A 69 -1.39 12.72 3.40
N ASN A 70 -2.49 12.84 4.15
CA ASN A 70 -3.49 13.87 3.91
C ASN A 70 -2.89 15.28 4.07
N LYS A 71 -2.91 16.07 2.99
CA LYS A 71 -2.32 17.41 2.91
C LYS A 71 -3.14 18.49 3.62
N ASP A 72 -4.42 18.24 3.89
CA ASP A 72 -5.32 19.19 4.55
C ASP A 72 -5.18 19.18 6.08
N LYS A 73 -4.43 18.22 6.64
CA LYS A 73 -4.15 18.17 8.08
C LYS A 73 -3.14 19.25 8.48
N LYS A 74 -3.20 19.65 9.75
CA LYS A 74 -2.25 20.63 10.34
C LYS A 74 -1.11 19.94 11.10
N THR A 75 -0.47 18.95 10.48
CA THR A 75 0.61 18.17 11.09
C THR A 75 1.96 18.47 10.42
N LYS A 76 3.06 18.13 11.10
CA LYS A 76 4.41 18.19 10.52
C LYS A 76 4.48 17.47 9.16
N TYR A 77 3.89 16.29 9.07
CA TYR A 77 3.91 15.48 7.85
C TYR A 77 3.05 16.08 6.74
N ALA A 78 1.89 16.65 7.06
CA ALA A 78 1.08 17.35 6.06
C ALA A 78 1.83 18.54 5.45
N LYS A 79 2.56 19.31 6.27
CA LYS A 79 3.44 20.38 5.77
C LYS A 79 4.52 19.82 4.82
N MET A 80 5.18 18.74 5.20
CA MET A 80 6.19 18.10 4.35
C MET A 80 5.58 17.58 3.02
N ALA A 81 4.38 17.01 3.06
CA ALA A 81 3.68 16.55 1.86
C ALA A 81 3.27 17.71 0.94
N LEU A 82 2.90 18.87 1.50
CA LEU A 82 2.66 20.11 0.75
C LEU A 82 3.94 20.65 0.12
N GLU A 83 5.09 20.45 0.76
CA GLU A 83 6.43 20.79 0.24
C GLU A 83 6.93 19.79 -0.83
N GLY A 84 6.12 18.79 -1.20
CA GLY A 84 6.42 17.83 -2.26
C GLY A 84 7.12 16.55 -1.79
N ARG A 85 7.32 16.36 -0.48
CA ARG A 85 7.84 15.10 0.07
C ARG A 85 6.80 14.00 -0.08
N LYS A 86 7.22 12.81 -0.50
CA LYS A 86 6.31 11.66 -0.58
C LYS A 86 6.21 11.03 0.80
N ILE A 87 5.01 10.89 1.34
CA ILE A 87 4.82 10.34 2.69
C ILE A 87 3.72 9.31 2.65
N THR A 88 4.02 8.09 3.13
CA THR A 88 3.07 6.98 3.19
C THR A 88 3.01 6.42 4.60
N TRP A 89 1.80 6.33 5.15
CA TRP A 89 1.54 5.64 6.40
C TRP A 89 1.23 4.18 6.16
N ILE A 90 1.76 3.32 7.01
CA ILE A 90 1.44 1.90 7.08
C ILE A 90 0.62 1.72 8.35
N THR A 91 -0.65 1.34 8.25
CA THR A 91 -1.54 1.23 9.42
C THR A 91 -2.12 -0.17 9.54
N HIS A 92 -2.07 -0.73 10.75
CA HIS A 92 -2.57 -2.08 11.05
C HIS A 92 -2.99 -2.18 12.51
N LYS A 93 -4.30 -2.32 12.80
CA LYS A 93 -4.84 -2.62 14.15
C LYS A 93 -4.16 -1.85 15.30
N GLY A 94 -4.03 -0.52 15.17
CA GLY A 94 -3.42 0.34 16.19
C GLY A 94 -1.88 0.44 16.14
N LYS A 95 -1.22 -0.38 15.32
CA LYS A 95 0.20 -0.23 14.96
C LYS A 95 0.37 0.67 13.74
N TRP A 96 1.52 1.32 13.65
CA TRP A 96 1.84 2.21 12.56
C TRP A 96 3.31 2.12 12.12
N GLY A 97 3.52 2.36 10.83
CA GLY A 97 4.83 2.60 10.22
C GLY A 97 4.74 3.80 9.28
N LEU A 98 5.89 4.31 8.86
CA LEU A 98 5.96 5.51 8.05
C LEU A 98 7.06 5.38 7.00
N ILE A 99 6.77 5.76 5.76
CA ILE A 99 7.76 5.92 4.71
C ILE A 99 7.83 7.42 4.38
N VAL A 100 9.02 8.00 4.44
CA VAL A 100 9.27 9.39 4.02
C VAL A 100 10.28 9.36 2.88
N ASP A 101 9.82 9.75 1.70
CA ASP A 101 10.46 9.48 0.42
C ASP A 101 10.79 7.99 0.33
N ASP A 102 12.04 7.57 0.47
CA ASP A 102 12.43 6.15 0.41
C ASP A 102 12.91 5.59 1.77
N GLU A 103 12.82 6.38 2.85
CA GLU A 103 13.24 5.98 4.20
C GLU A 103 12.08 5.33 4.95
N ILE A 104 12.20 4.04 5.24
CA ILE A 104 11.22 3.26 5.99
C ILE A 104 11.48 3.38 7.49
N LYS A 105 10.52 3.93 8.22
CA LYS A 105 10.51 4.04 9.68
C LYS A 105 9.54 3.02 10.27
N ARG A 106 10.10 1.98 10.86
CA ARG A 106 9.35 0.93 11.57
C ARG A 106 9.17 1.36 13.02
N SER A 107 7.94 1.65 13.41
CA SER A 107 7.54 1.77 14.82
C SER A 107 6.85 0.47 15.19
N MET A 108 7.63 -0.55 15.55
CA MET A 108 7.09 -1.76 16.16
C MET A 108 6.94 -1.59 17.67
#